data_AF-A0A9D0XVL0-F1
#
_entry.id   AF-A0A9D0XVL0-F1
#
_cell.length_a   1.000
_cell.length_b   1.000
_cell.length_c   1.000
_cell.angle_alpha   90.00
_cell.angle_beta   90.00
_cell.angle_gamma   90.00
#
_symmetry.space_group_name_H-M   'P 1'
#
loop_
_entity.id
_entity.type
_entity.pdbx_description
1 polymer ?
#
loop_
_entity_poly.entity_id
_entity_poly.type
_entity_poly.pdbx_seq_one_letter_code
_entity_poly.pdbx_strand_id
1 'polypeptide(L)' 'MAISLFLFSTVAYSKTYECYRYVDGKPTGTWIKVKADSKSEATSKAYQRYDELGVKVDSVNCKYAAG' A
#
# COMPACT_ATOMS: atom_id res chain seq x y z
N MET A 1 25.38 -19.13 -33.30
CA MET A 1 24.72 -18.00 -32.63
C MET A 1 24.12 -18.53 -31.33
N ALA A 2 24.65 -18.13 -30.18
CA ALA A 2 24.13 -18.55 -28.88
C ALA A 2 23.65 -17.30 -28.13
N ILE A 3 22.33 -17.17 -27.97
CA ILE A 3 21.71 -16.09 -27.19
C ILE A 3 21.52 -16.65 -25.78
N SER A 4 22.42 -16.30 -24.87
CA SER A 4 22.27 -16.58 -23.45
C SER A 4 21.20 -15.66 -22.87
N LEU A 5 20.03 -16.22 -22.56
CA LEU A 5 18.94 -15.53 -21.86
C LEU A 5 19.31 -15.39 -20.37
N PHE A 6 19.78 -14.20 -19.98
CA PHE A 6 19.87 -13.83 -18.57
C PHE A 6 18.46 -13.60 -18.01
N LEU A 7 17.98 -14.56 -17.23
CA LEU A 7 16.76 -14.43 -16.45
C LEU A 7 17.05 -13.51 -15.24
N PHE A 8 16.74 -12.22 -15.37
CA PHE A 8 16.74 -11.31 -14.24
C PHE A 8 15.48 -11.55 -13.41
N SER A 9 15.61 -12.40 -12.39
CA SER A 9 14.59 -12.56 -11.36
C SER A 9 14.49 -11.26 -10.56
N THR A 10 13.57 -10.36 -10.92
CA THR A 10 13.25 -9.21 -10.08
C THR A 10 12.54 -9.71 -8.83
N VAL A 11 13.29 -9.90 -7.74
CA VAL A 11 12.71 -10.15 -6.41
C VAL A 11 11.90 -8.92 -6.05
N ALA A 12 10.57 -9.01 -6.18
CA ALA A 12 9.64 -7.98 -5.76
C ALA A 12 9.62 -7.96 -4.22
N TYR A 13 10.48 -7.12 -3.63
CA TYR A 13 10.49 -6.89 -2.20
C TYR A 13 9.33 -5.98 -1.83
N SER A 14 8.18 -6.59 -1.53
CA SER A 14 6.99 -5.84 -1.14
C SER A 14 7.16 -5.27 0.26
N LYS A 15 7.11 -3.94 0.35
CA LYS A 15 7.27 -3.17 1.57
C LYS A 15 5.96 -3.14 2.34
N THR A 16 6.03 -3.10 3.67
CA THR A 16 4.83 -2.98 4.51
C THR A 16 4.58 -1.51 4.83
N TYR A 17 3.35 -1.05 4.61
CA TYR A 17 2.90 0.31 4.89
C TYR A 17 1.76 0.31 5.91
N GLU A 18 1.77 1.28 6.80
CA GLU A 18 0.64 1.61 7.67
C GLU A 18 -0.13 2.77 7.06
N CYS A 19 -1.40 2.54 6.74
CA CYS A 19 -2.25 3.51 6.06
C CYS A 19 -3.38 3.96 6.98
N TYR A 20 -3.45 5.27 7.24
CA TYR A 20 -4.49 5.89 8.04
C TYR A 20 -5.53 6.50 7.12
N ARG A 21 -6.81 6.25 7.40
CA ARG A 21 -7.90 6.98 6.75
C ARG A 21 -8.16 8.29 7.48
N TYR A 22 -8.55 9.28 6.70
CA TYR A 22 -8.96 10.59 7.15
C TYR A 22 -10.39 10.86 6.71
N VAL A 23 -11.15 11.44 7.61
CA VAL A 23 -12.52 11.91 7.38
C VAL A 23 -12.59 13.34 7.90
N ASP A 24 -13.10 14.27 7.08
CA ASP A 24 -13.14 15.71 7.39
C ASP A 24 -11.77 16.27 7.81
N GLY A 25 -10.71 15.79 7.16
CA GLY A 25 -9.32 16.18 7.43
C GLY A 25 -8.71 15.61 8.72
N LYS A 26 -9.42 14.77 9.47
CA LYS A 26 -8.95 14.17 10.73
C LYS A 26 -8.68 12.67 10.59
N PRO A 27 -7.58 12.14 11.17
CA PRO A 27 -7.34 10.70 11.17
C PRO A 27 -8.45 10.01 11.95
N THR A 28 -9.10 9.02 11.35
CA THR A 28 -10.29 8.38 11.92
C THR A 28 -10.12 6.88 12.01
N GLY A 29 -10.28 6.33 13.22
CA GLY A 29 -10.14 4.89 13.48
C GLY A 29 -8.69 4.41 13.49
N THR A 30 -8.52 3.10 13.35
CA THR A 30 -7.20 2.44 13.32
C THR A 30 -6.62 2.47 11.91
N TRP A 31 -5.29 2.35 11.82
CA TRP A 31 -4.60 2.15 10.55
C TRP A 31 -4.74 0.69 10.06
N ILE A 32 -4.56 0.50 8.76
CA ILE A 32 -4.44 -0.83 8.14
C ILE A 32 -3.02 -1.06 7.64
N LYS A 33 -2.57 -2.31 7.66
CA LYS A 33 -1.29 -2.72 7.09
C LYS A 33 -1.49 -3.23 5.67
N VAL A 34 -0.67 -2.75 4.75
CA VAL A 34 -0.76 -3.10 3.33
C VAL A 34 0.64 -3.39 2.79
N LYS A 35 0.77 -4.49 2.04
CA LYS A 35 2.00 -4.82 1.31
C LYS A 35 1.94 -4.22 -0.08
N ALA A 36 2.94 -3.42 -0.43
CA ALA A 36 3.06 -2.77 -1.72
C ALA A 36 4.51 -2.45 -2.06
N ASP A 37 4.81 -2.28 -3.34
CA ASP A 37 6.17 -1.96 -3.79
C ASP A 37 6.46 -0.46 -3.70
N SER A 38 5.40 0.36 -3.62
CA SER A 38 5.47 1.81 -3.47
C SER A 38 4.39 2.38 -2.55
N LYS A 39 4.60 3.62 -2.08
CA LYS A 39 3.58 4.36 -1.30
C LYS A 39 2.30 4.59 -2.11
N SER A 40 2.41 4.86 -3.41
CA SER A 40 1.26 5.09 -4.30
C SER A 40 0.39 3.84 -4.37
N GLU A 41 1.01 2.68 -4.62
CA GLU A 41 0.31 1.40 -4.66
C GLU A 41 -0.29 1.03 -3.29
N ALA A 42 0.43 1.31 -2.18
CA ALA A 42 -0.10 1.13 -0.83
C ALA A 42 -1.37 1.96 -0.60
N THR A 43 -1.36 3.22 -1.06
CA THR A 43 -2.52 4.11 -0.98
C THR A 43 -3.71 3.56 -1.78
N SER A 44 -3.50 3.11 -3.02
CA SER A 44 -4.57 2.51 -3.84
C SER A 44 -5.17 1.26 -3.18
N LYS A 45 -4.32 0.34 -2.72
CA LYS A 45 -4.75 -0.87 -2.00
C LYS A 45 -5.47 -0.53 -0.69
N ALA A 46 -5.04 0.52 -0.01
CA ALA A 46 -5.69 0.99 1.21
C ALA A 46 -7.10 1.54 0.96
N TYR A 47 -7.29 2.36 -0.09
CA TYR A 47 -8.63 2.82 -0.48
C TYR A 47 -9.57 1.66 -0.77
N GLN A 48 -9.11 0.68 -1.56
CA GLN A 48 -9.88 -0.52 -1.85
C GLN A 48 -10.25 -1.26 -0.56
N ARG A 49 -9.30 -1.45 0.35
CA ARG A 49 -9.55 -2.15 1.61
C ARG A 49 -10.58 -1.42 2.49
N TYR A 50 -10.54 -0.09 2.52
CA TYR A 50 -11.52 0.69 3.28
C TYR A 50 -12.92 0.68 2.64
N ASP A 51 -12.99 0.67 1.31
CA ASP A 51 -14.23 0.50 0.56
C ASP A 51 -14.88 -0.87 0.84
N GLU A 52 -14.09 -1.95 0.83
CA GLU A 52 -14.54 -3.30 1.21
C GLU A 52 -15.05 -3.39 2.67
N LEU A 53 -14.52 -2.53 3.56
CA LEU A 53 -14.97 -2.43 4.95
C LEU A 53 -16.23 -1.56 5.10
N GLY A 54 -16.70 -0.91 4.03
CA GLY A 54 -17.86 -0.04 4.05
C GLY A 54 -17.68 1.22 4.90
N VAL A 55 -16.43 1.68 5.09
CA VAL A 55 -16.15 2.86 5.91
C VAL A 55 -15.90 4.10 5.06
N LYS A 56 -16.38 5.26 5.51
CA LYS A 56 -16.10 6.54 4.84
C LYS A 56 -14.59 6.85 4.87
N VAL A 57 -14.07 7.27 3.72
CA VAL A 57 -12.69 7.74 3.55
C VAL A 57 -12.68 8.94 2.62
N ASP A 58 -12.16 10.06 3.10
CA ASP A 58 -11.96 11.25 2.26
C ASP A 58 -10.51 11.32 1.75
N SER A 59 -9.55 10.86 2.56
CA SER A 59 -8.18 10.65 2.10
C SER A 59 -7.46 9.56 2.87
N VAL A 60 -6.41 9.01 2.27
CA VAL A 60 -5.52 8.02 2.89
C VAL A 60 -4.10 8.54 2.93
N ASN A 61 -3.46 8.44 4.10
CA ASN A 61 -2.02 8.68 4.24
C ASN A 61 -1.31 7.40 4.68
N CYS A 62 -0.43 6.90 3.81
CA CYS A 62 0.41 5.74 4.09
C CYS A 62 1.82 6.16 4.50
N LYS A 63 2.33 5.54 5.57
CA LYS A 63 3.72 5.64 6.03
C LYS A 63 4.37 4.26 6.01
N TYR A 64 5.69 4.21 5.86
CA TYR A 64 6.40 2.94 5.94
C TYR A 64 6.20 2.36 7.34
N ALA A 65 5.82 1.09 7.42
CA ALA A 65 5.79 0.39 8.70
C ALA A 65 7.24 0.14 9.11
N ALA A 66 7.76 0.90 10.07
CA ALA A 66 9.03 0.54 10.70
C ALA A 66 8.79 -0.82 11.38
N GLY A 67 9.42 -1.86 10.82
CA GLY A 67 9.40 -3.21 11.37
C GLY A 67 10.25 -3.31 12.63
#